data_AF-A0A9X4CXI5-F1
#
_entry.id   AF-A0A9X4CXI5-F1
#
_cell.length_a   1.000
_cell.length_b   1.000
_cell.length_c   1.000
_cell.angle_alpha   90.00
_cell.angle_beta   90.00
_cell.angle_gamma   90.00
#
_symmetry.space_group_name_H-M   'P 1'
#
loop_
_entity.id
_entity.type
_entity.pdbx_description
1 polymer ?
#
loop_
_entity_poly.entity_id
_entity_poly.type
_entity_poly.pdbx_seq_one_letter_code
_entity_poly.pdbx_strand_id
1 'polypeptide(L)' 'MLGDLRSYGFDMAFAAVFLVLLKGMWKGVHAALPWLFSLVTAALFYLLIPGGWYVLAGTVAGLVSAYLWAKP' A
#
# COMPACT_ATOMS: atom_id res chain seq x y z
N MET A 1 19.19 29.12 -7.13
CA MET A 1 18.27 28.13 -7.73
C MET A 1 18.48 26.84 -6.96
N LEU A 2 17.52 26.42 -6.14
CA LEU A 2 17.62 25.17 -5.37
C LEU A 2 17.87 24.03 -6.36
N GLY A 3 19.06 23.43 -6.29
CA GLY A 3 19.47 22.31 -7.14
C GLY A 3 18.57 21.10 -6.94
N ASP A 4 18.56 20.22 -7.96
CA ASP A 4 17.67 19.06 -8.14
C ASP A 4 17.11 18.48 -6.83
N LEU A 5 15.83 18.79 -6.55
CA LEU A 5 15.10 18.40 -5.34
C LEU A 5 14.98 16.88 -5.17
N ARG A 6 15.21 16.10 -6.24
CA ARG A 6 15.24 14.63 -6.21
C ARG A 6 16.34 14.09 -5.30
N SER A 7 17.48 14.77 -5.23
CA SER A 7 18.62 14.40 -4.37
C SER A 7 18.29 14.41 -2.87
N TYR A 8 17.28 15.19 -2.47
CA TYR A 8 16.85 15.35 -1.08
C TYR A 8 15.74 14.37 -0.68
N GLY A 9 15.35 13.45 -1.56
CA GLY A 9 14.34 12.44 -1.26
C GLY A 9 12.91 12.99 -1.27
N PHE A 10 12.65 14.08 -2.00
CA PHE A 10 11.30 14.64 -2.12
C PHE A 10 10.27 13.62 -2.67
N ASP A 11 10.70 12.76 -3.60
CA ASP A 11 9.87 11.64 -4.09
C ASP A 11 9.61 10.57 -3.02
N MET A 12 10.58 10.36 -2.12
CA MET A 12 10.46 9.42 -1.01
C MET A 12 9.59 9.98 0.12
N ALA A 13 9.54 11.31 0.29
CA ALA A 13 8.72 11.96 1.31
C ALA A 13 7.25 11.57 1.17
N PHE A 14 6.75 11.48 -0.07
CA PHE A 14 5.38 11.02 -0.34
C PHE A 14 5.17 9.59 0.17
N ALA A 15 6.00 8.64 -0.26
CA ALA A 15 5.92 7.25 0.19
C ALA A 15 6.08 7.11 1.72
N ALA A 16 7.00 7.87 2.32
CA ALA A 16 7.26 7.87 3.76
C ALA A 16 6.03 8.33 4.57
N VAL A 17 5.29 9.34 4.09
CA VAL A 17 4.04 9.77 4.75
C VAL A 17 3.01 8.63 4.75
N PHE A 18 2.82 7.91 3.63
CA PHE A 18 1.92 6.74 3.62
C PHE A 18 2.38 5.64 4.56
N LEU A 19 3.69 5.35 4.62
CA LEU A 19 4.24 4.36 5.54
C LEU A 19 4.03 4.74 7.02
N VAL A 20 4.14 6.03 7.36
CA VAL A 20 3.86 6.53 8.71
C VAL A 20 2.37 6.43 9.04
N LEU A 21 1.48 6.74 8.09
CA LEU A 21 0.04 6.56 8.27
C LEU A 21 -0.31 5.07 8.44
N LEU A 22 0.29 4.19 7.65
CA LEU A 22 0.16 2.73 7.76
C LEU A 22 0.58 2.25 9.17
N LYS A 23 1.70 2.75 9.70
CA LYS A 23 2.11 2.46 11.09
C LYS A 23 1.04 2.86 12.10
N GLY A 24 0.38 4.01 11.90
CA GLY A 24 -0.68 4.49 12.79
C GLY A 24 -1.93 3.60 12.85
N MET A 25 -2.21 2.83 11.80
CA MET A 25 -3.37 1.92 11.76
C MET A 25 -3.00 0.48 12.15
N TRP A 26 -1.74 0.21 12.51
CA TRP A 26 -1.28 -1.11 12.90
C TRP A 26 -1.86 -1.51 14.27
N LYS A 27 -2.99 -2.22 14.27
CA LYS A 27 -3.66 -2.69 15.50
C LYS A 27 -3.24 -4.09 15.96
N GLY A 28 -2.31 -4.74 15.24
CA GLY A 28 -1.75 -6.04 15.59
C GLY A 28 -1.47 -6.90 14.36
N VAL A 29 -0.73 -8.01 14.56
CA VAL A 29 -0.35 -8.94 13.47
C VAL A 29 -1.54 -9.52 12.72
N HIS A 30 -2.66 -9.77 13.41
CA HIS A 30 -3.88 -10.26 12.77
C HIS A 30 -4.55 -9.20 11.89
N ALA A 31 -4.50 -7.93 12.28
CA ALA A 31 -5.04 -6.82 11.50
C ALA A 31 -4.16 -6.49 10.27
N ALA A 32 -2.93 -6.98 10.22
CA ALA A 32 -2.02 -6.81 9.09
C ALA A 32 -2.25 -7.83 7.95
N LEU A 33 -3.00 -8.91 8.20
CA LEU A 33 -3.29 -9.93 7.18
C LEU A 33 -4.01 -9.36 5.94
N PRO A 34 -5.11 -8.58 6.07
CA PRO A 34 -5.76 -7.95 4.92
C PRO A 34 -4.83 -7.01 4.13
N TRP A 35 -3.91 -6.35 4.84
CA TRP A 35 -2.95 -5.43 4.23
C TRP A 35 -1.91 -6.18 3.41
N LEU A 36 -1.42 -7.31 3.92
CA LEU A 36 -0.51 -8.18 3.16
C LEU A 36 -1.18 -8.70 1.90
N PHE A 37 -2.44 -9.13 1.97
CA PHE A 37 -3.18 -9.56 0.78
C PHE A 37 -3.31 -8.43 -0.24
N SER A 38 -3.68 -7.22 0.19
CA SER A 38 -3.73 -6.04 -0.67
C SER A 38 -2.38 -5.75 -1.35
N LEU A 39 -1.29 -5.78 -0.58
CA LEU A 39 0.06 -5.50 -1.06
C LEU A 39 0.55 -6.55 -2.06
N VAL A 40 0.29 -7.83 -1.79
CA VAL A 40 0.65 -8.93 -2.71
C VAL A 40 -0.13 -8.81 -4.02
N THR A 41 -1.43 -8.53 -3.97
CA THR A 41 -2.24 -8.34 -5.18
C THR A 41 -1.77 -7.12 -5.98
N ALA A 42 -1.51 -5.99 -5.32
CA ALA A 42 -0.97 -4.81 -5.99
C ALA A 42 0.39 -5.11 -6.65
N ALA A 43 1.30 -5.78 -5.94
CA ALA A 43 2.61 -6.15 -6.49
C ALA A 43 2.50 -7.08 -7.70
N LEU A 44 1.61 -8.09 -7.66
CA LEU A 44 1.37 -8.98 -8.78
C LEU A 44 0.82 -8.22 -10.00
N PHE A 45 -0.15 -7.34 -9.81
CA PHE A 45 -0.70 -6.54 -10.91
C PHE A 45 0.32 -5.57 -11.47
N TYR A 46 1.18 -4.97 -10.63
CA TYR A 46 2.25 -4.08 -11.09
C TYR A 46 3.29 -4.82 -11.95
N LEU A 47 3.62 -6.07 -11.58
CA LEU A 47 4.61 -6.88 -12.30
C LEU A 47 4.04 -7.53 -13.57
N LEU A 48 2.77 -7.93 -13.55
CA LEU A 48 2.17 -8.75 -14.62
C LEU A 48 1.35 -7.93 -15.63
N ILE A 49 0.78 -6.79 -15.22
CA ILE A 49 -0.15 -6.02 -16.06
C ILE A 49 0.43 -4.63 -16.33
N PRO A 50 0.71 -4.28 -17.60
CA PRO A 50 1.09 -2.92 -17.94
C PRO A 50 -0.07 -1.96 -17.68
N GLY A 51 0.15 -0.97 -16.80
CA GLY A 51 -0.82 0.08 -16.49
C GLY A 51 -1.07 0.26 -14.99
N GLY A 52 -1.93 1.23 -14.64
CA GLY A 52 -2.25 1.60 -13.25
C GLY A 52 -3.20 0.64 -12.50
N TRP A 53 -3.43 -0.57 -13.02
CA TRP A 53 -4.44 -1.50 -12.50
C TRP A 53 -4.15 -2.03 -11.10
N TYR A 54 -2.89 -1.97 -10.67
CA TYR A 54 -2.45 -2.43 -9.35
C TYR A 54 -3.12 -1.69 -8.19
N VAL A 55 -3.50 -0.42 -8.37
CA VAL A 55 -4.19 0.36 -7.32
C VAL A 55 -5.61 -0.16 -7.10
N LEU A 56 -6.36 -0.36 -8.19
CA LEU A 56 -7.73 -0.87 -8.12
C LEU A 56 -7.76 -2.32 -7.65
N ALA A 57 -6.89 -3.16 -8.20
CA ALA A 57 -6.81 -4.57 -7.81
C ALA A 57 -6.38 -4.74 -6.35
N GLY A 58 -5.36 -4.00 -5.90
CA GLY A 58 -4.89 -4.02 -4.52
C GLY A 58 -5.96 -3.54 -3.53
N THR A 59 -6.66 -2.44 -3.84
CA THR A 59 -7.72 -1.91 -2.98
C THR A 59 -8.91 -2.88 -2.87
N VAL A 60 -9.36 -3.47 -3.98
CA VAL A 60 -10.45 -4.46 -3.96
C VAL A 60 -10.04 -5.72 -3.18
N ALA A 61 -8.84 -6.25 -3.42
CA ALA A 61 -8.35 -7.42 -2.68
C ALA A 61 -8.18 -7.14 -1.18
N GLY A 62 -7.71 -5.95 -0.82
CA GLY A 62 -7.62 -5.49 0.57
C GLY A 62 -9.00 -5.39 1.24
N LEU A 63 -9.99 -4.85 0.53
CA LEU A 63 -11.34 -4.70 1.06
C LEU A 63 -12.02 -6.06 1.24
N VAL A 64 -11.92 -6.96 0.26
CA VAL A 64 -12.47 -8.32 0.33
C VAL A 64 -11.81 -9.11 1.46
N SER A 65 -10.49 -9.07 1.56
CA SER A 65 -9.79 -9.75 2.66
C SER A 65 -10.14 -9.16 4.02
N ALA A 66 -10.26 -7.84 4.14
CA ALA A 66 -10.70 -7.19 5.38
C ALA A 66 -12.13 -7.58 5.76
N TYR A 67 -13.04 -7.66 4.79
CA TYR A 67 -14.41 -8.09 5.02
C TYR A 67 -14.48 -9.54 5.51
N LEU A 68 -13.70 -10.44 4.92
CA LEU A 68 -13.64 -11.85 5.33
C LEU A 68 -12.95 -12.03 6.69
N TRP A 69 -11.97 -11.19 7.02
CA TRP A 69 -11.25 -11.24 8.30
C TRP A 69 -11.89 -10.41 9.42
N ALA A 70 -12.93 -9.62 9.11
CA ALA A 70 -13.70 -8.90 10.10
C ALA A 70 -14.42 -9.91 10.99
N LYS A 71 -13.86 -10.17 12.17
CA LYS A 71 -14.56 -10.89 13.23
C LYS A 71 -15.80 -10.08 13.63
N PRO A 72 -16.96 -10.71 13.84
CA PRO A 72 -18.17 -10.03 14.34
C PRO A 72 -17.93 -9.39 15.71
#